data_AF-A0A8S3ULG2-F1
#
_entry.id   AF-A0A8S3ULG2-F1
#
_cell.length_a   1.000
_cell.length_b   1.000
_cell.length_c   1.000
_cell.angle_alpha   90.00
_cell.angle_beta   90.00
_cell.angle_gamma   90.00
#
_symmetry.space_group_name_H-M   'P 1'
#
loop_
_entity.id
_entity.type
_entity.pdbx_description
1 polymer ?
#
loop_
_entity_poly.entity_id
_entity_poly.type
_entity_poly.pdbx_seq_one_letter_code
_entity_poly.pdbx_strand_id
1 'polypeptide(L)'
;MQPSSTSFATVGSRRHLRNSVVDDWNNTNIRMVKVEFFKNNQVVAWMTFNGTNTDKMNWFSKSNLAQSGFNDLGSHSTFNYFSIAGYRQRKFYVNQNFGGCAKDKGWMYVLDQNRRCPYARIGSIPLFLYTKNFTDRNWTRNIAEPADMMVISVLAEL
;
A
#
# COMPACT_ATOMS: atom_id res chain seq x y z
N MET A 1 -26.82 10.79 -7.20
CA MET A 1 -25.65 11.64 -6.96
C MET A 1 -24.43 10.74 -6.84
N GLN A 2 -23.55 10.74 -7.83
CA GLN A 2 -22.27 10.02 -7.75
C GLN A 2 -21.26 10.88 -6.97
N PRO A 3 -20.47 10.31 -6.05
CA PRO A 3 -19.42 11.06 -5.37
C PRO A 3 -18.31 11.41 -6.36
N SER A 4 -17.87 12.66 -6.33
CA SER A 4 -16.71 13.15 -7.06
C SER A 4 -15.44 12.52 -6.48
N SER A 5 -14.93 11.48 -7.13
CA SER A 5 -13.62 10.91 -6.85
C SER A 5 -12.58 11.56 -7.75
N THR A 6 -11.60 12.23 -7.16
CA THR A 6 -10.36 12.61 -7.87
C THR A 6 -9.49 11.35 -7.98
N SER A 7 -9.66 10.62 -9.07
CA SER A 7 -8.82 9.49 -9.45
C SER A 7 -7.80 9.96 -10.49
N PHE A 8 -6.52 9.64 -10.27
CA PHE A 8 -5.47 9.89 -11.24
C PHE A 8 -4.93 8.55 -11.74
N ALA A 9 -5.20 8.24 -13.00
CA ALA A 9 -4.55 7.17 -13.74
C ALA A 9 -3.66 7.79 -14.82
N THR A 10 -2.43 7.30 -14.97
CA THR A 10 -1.67 7.49 -16.22
C THR A 10 -1.01 6.20 -16.64
N VAL A 11 -1.40 5.72 -17.83
CA VAL A 11 -0.62 4.78 -18.62
C VAL A 11 0.62 5.50 -19.13
N GLY A 12 1.79 4.93 -18.89
CA GLY A 12 3.01 5.23 -19.64
C GLY A 12 3.80 6.48 -19.20
N SER A 13 5.02 6.23 -18.76
CA SER A 13 6.08 7.18 -18.36
C SER A 13 5.95 7.77 -16.95
N ARG A 14 6.98 7.45 -16.15
CA ARG A 14 7.20 7.79 -14.74
C ARG A 14 7.02 9.28 -14.44
N ARG A 15 5.79 9.73 -14.22
CA ARG A 15 5.52 10.95 -13.46
C ARG A 15 5.11 10.53 -12.07
N HIS A 16 5.90 10.90 -11.07
CA HIS A 16 5.46 10.85 -9.68
C HIS A 16 4.29 11.82 -9.55
N LEU A 17 3.07 11.32 -9.73
CA LEU A 17 1.84 12.07 -9.47
C LEU A 17 1.74 12.26 -7.96
N ARG A 18 2.32 13.36 -7.48
CA ARG A 18 2.22 13.78 -6.08
C ARG A 18 1.06 14.75 -5.97
N ASN A 19 0.03 14.36 -5.22
CA ASN A 19 -1.08 15.26 -4.91
C ASN A 19 -0.59 16.36 -3.97
N SER A 20 -0.93 17.63 -4.25
CA SER A 20 -0.59 18.78 -3.41
C SER A 20 -1.19 18.69 -2.01
N VAL A 21 -2.26 17.91 -1.83
CA VAL A 21 -2.81 17.59 -0.49
C VAL A 21 -1.76 16.96 0.43
N VAL A 22 -0.78 16.22 -0.12
CA VAL A 22 0.33 15.67 0.68
C VAL A 22 1.29 16.76 1.16
N ASP A 23 1.46 17.82 0.38
CA ASP A 23 2.27 18.97 0.76
C ASP A 23 1.58 19.85 1.81
N ASP A 24 0.25 19.94 1.76
CA ASP A 24 -0.56 20.76 2.65
C ASP A 24 -1.36 19.96 3.70
N TRP A 25 -0.83 18.78 4.08
CA TRP A 25 -1.52 17.82 4.94
C TRP A 25 -2.05 18.45 6.24
N ASN A 26 -1.24 19.28 6.89
CA ASN A 26 -1.59 19.88 8.17
C ASN A 26 -2.69 20.95 8.08
N ASN A 27 -2.95 21.49 6.89
CA ASN A 27 -3.98 22.50 6.66
C ASN A 27 -5.20 21.94 5.91
N THR A 28 -5.15 20.66 5.53
CA THR A 28 -6.26 19.99 4.84
C THR A 28 -7.07 19.14 5.83
N ASN A 29 -8.40 19.23 5.77
CA ASN A 29 -9.27 18.33 6.53
C ASN A 29 -9.33 16.94 5.89
N ILE A 30 -8.32 16.12 6.15
CA ILE A 30 -8.21 14.77 5.60
C ILE A 30 -9.03 13.81 6.45
N ARG A 31 -10.18 13.36 5.94
CA ARG A 31 -11.02 12.39 6.64
C ARG A 31 -10.61 10.96 6.34
N MET A 32 -10.44 10.64 5.07
CA MET A 32 -10.14 9.28 4.61
C MET A 32 -9.04 9.28 3.57
N VAL A 33 -8.17 8.26 3.63
CA VAL A 33 -7.07 8.07 2.69
C VAL A 33 -7.15 6.66 2.15
N LYS A 34 -7.16 6.50 0.83
CA LYS A 34 -7.22 5.20 0.17
C LYS A 34 -5.92 4.91 -0.54
N VAL A 35 -5.39 3.71 -0.35
CA VAL A 35 -4.26 3.15 -1.10
C VAL A 35 -4.79 2.04 -1.99
N GLU A 36 -4.45 2.09 -3.27
CA GLU A 36 -4.87 1.10 -4.27
C GLU A 36 -3.68 0.66 -5.12
N PHE A 37 -3.56 -0.64 -5.33
CA PHE A 37 -2.65 -1.21 -6.31
C PHE A 37 -3.45 -1.65 -7.53
N PHE A 38 -2.96 -1.29 -8.71
CA PHE A 38 -3.59 -1.62 -9.99
C PHE A 38 -2.74 -2.60 -10.77
N LYS A 39 -3.40 -3.58 -11.39
CA LYS A 39 -2.82 -4.45 -12.41
C LYS A 39 -3.78 -4.58 -13.58
N ASN A 40 -3.32 -4.39 -14.81
CA ASN A 40 -4.17 -4.41 -16.01
C ASN A 40 -5.41 -3.51 -15.86
N ASN A 41 -5.22 -2.30 -15.31
CA ASN A 41 -6.30 -1.33 -15.00
C ASN A 41 -7.37 -1.82 -14.01
N GLN A 42 -7.13 -2.90 -13.25
CA GLN A 42 -8.02 -3.39 -12.21
C GLN A 42 -7.38 -3.24 -10.82
N VAL A 43 -8.19 -2.89 -9.81
CA VAL A 43 -7.73 -2.83 -8.42
C VAL A 43 -7.48 -4.27 -7.93
N VAL A 44 -6.25 -4.57 -7.53
CA VAL A 44 -5.82 -5.91 -7.07
C VAL A 44 -5.52 -5.98 -5.57
N ALA A 45 -5.25 -4.84 -4.95
CA ALA A 45 -5.14 -4.70 -3.50
C ALA A 45 -5.53 -3.28 -3.10
N TRP A 46 -6.19 -3.12 -1.94
CA TRP A 46 -6.56 -1.79 -1.46
C TRP A 46 -6.70 -1.75 0.06
N MET A 47 -6.51 -0.56 0.62
CA MET A 47 -6.77 -0.25 2.03
C MET A 47 -7.29 1.18 2.15
N THR A 48 -8.24 1.40 3.06
CA THR A 48 -8.77 2.72 3.41
C THR A 48 -8.46 3.01 4.86
N PHE A 49 -7.99 4.23 5.14
CA PHE A 49 -7.55 4.68 6.46
C PHE A 49 -8.31 5.93 6.89
N ASN A 50 -8.55 6.07 8.19
CA ASN A 50 -8.96 7.32 8.79
C ASN A 50 -7.75 8.27 8.83
N GLY A 51 -7.86 9.39 8.15
CA GLY A 51 -6.83 10.44 8.10
C GLY A 51 -7.01 11.55 9.13
N THR A 52 -8.08 11.52 9.92
CA THR A 52 -8.39 12.58 10.88
C THR A 52 -7.33 12.63 11.97
N ASN A 53 -6.81 13.81 12.28
CA ASN A 53 -5.75 14.02 13.29
C ASN A 53 -4.47 13.19 13.03
N THR A 54 -4.19 12.88 11.77
CA THR A 54 -2.97 12.18 11.33
C THR A 54 -1.97 13.15 10.70
N ASP A 55 -0.72 12.72 10.56
CA ASP A 55 0.29 13.41 9.77
C ASP A 55 0.61 12.64 8.48
N LYS A 56 1.39 13.26 7.58
CA LYS A 56 1.80 12.69 6.28
C LYS A 56 2.50 11.32 6.35
N MET A 57 2.97 10.89 7.52
CA MET A 57 3.67 9.63 7.76
C MET A 57 2.86 8.60 8.56
N ASN A 58 1.98 9.04 9.45
CA ASN A 58 1.32 8.16 10.43
C ASN A 58 -0.10 7.70 10.02
N TRP A 59 -0.70 8.32 8.99
CA TRP A 59 -2.03 7.95 8.48
C TRP A 59 -2.09 6.49 8.02
N PHE A 60 -1.01 5.98 7.44
CA PHE A 60 -0.87 4.58 7.06
C PHE A 60 -0.37 3.77 8.25
N SER A 61 -1.27 3.42 9.15
CA SER A 61 -0.99 2.61 10.33
C SER A 61 -2.14 1.69 10.65
N LYS A 62 -1.88 0.64 11.44
CA LYS A 62 -2.94 -0.30 11.82
C LYS A 62 -4.07 0.36 12.59
N SER A 63 -3.77 1.28 13.50
CA SER A 63 -4.78 1.99 14.32
C SER A 63 -5.72 2.83 13.47
N ASN A 64 -5.27 3.27 12.30
CA ASN A 64 -6.05 4.10 11.39
C ASN A 64 -6.72 3.28 10.28
N LEU A 65 -6.47 1.97 10.18
CA LEU A 65 -7.05 1.12 9.14
C LEU A 65 -8.58 1.01 9.34
N ALA A 66 -9.34 1.58 8.41
CA ALA A 66 -10.80 1.52 8.42
C ALA A 66 -11.32 0.29 7.66
N GLN A 67 -10.78 0.03 6.46
CA GLN A 67 -11.19 -1.08 5.60
C GLN A 67 -10.02 -1.59 4.77
N SER A 68 -10.10 -2.83 4.31
CA SER A 68 -9.05 -3.49 3.54
C SER A 68 -9.66 -4.50 2.55
N GLY A 69 -9.06 -4.62 1.38
CA GLY A 69 -9.35 -5.69 0.43
C GLY A 69 -8.76 -7.05 0.84
N PHE A 70 -7.88 -7.08 1.84
CA PHE A 70 -7.36 -8.32 2.42
C PHE A 70 -8.31 -8.85 3.51
N ASN A 71 -8.79 -10.07 3.33
CA ASN A 71 -9.81 -10.73 4.16
C ASN A 71 -9.32 -11.04 5.59
N ASP A 72 -8.02 -11.18 5.78
CA ASP A 72 -7.41 -11.55 7.06
C ASP A 72 -6.67 -10.38 7.74
N LEU A 73 -6.80 -9.16 7.21
CA LEU A 73 -6.23 -7.94 7.79
C LEU A 73 -7.24 -7.23 8.72
N GLY A 74 -7.80 -7.98 9.68
CA GLY A 74 -8.75 -7.50 10.69
C GLY A 74 -8.12 -7.11 12.03
N SER A 75 -8.92 -6.90 13.07
CA SER A 75 -8.44 -6.45 14.40
C SER A 75 -7.50 -7.44 15.10
N HIS A 76 -7.54 -8.72 14.74
CA HIS A 76 -6.72 -9.78 15.36
C HIS A 76 -5.44 -10.13 14.57
N SER A 77 -5.17 -9.44 13.46
CA SER A 77 -3.97 -9.71 12.66
C SER A 77 -2.71 -9.29 13.42
N THR A 78 -1.71 -10.16 13.44
CA THR A 78 -0.38 -9.83 13.98
C THR A 78 0.51 -9.23 12.89
N PHE A 79 1.38 -8.29 13.26
CA PHE A 79 2.30 -7.65 12.32
C PHE A 79 3.59 -7.21 12.99
N ASN A 80 4.68 -7.22 12.23
CA ASN A 80 5.96 -6.63 12.63
C ASN A 80 6.05 -5.16 12.23
N TYR A 81 5.56 -4.84 11.02
CA TYR A 81 5.51 -3.49 10.50
C TYR A 81 4.18 -3.24 9.81
N PHE A 82 3.64 -2.04 10.06
CA PHE A 82 2.50 -1.45 9.39
C PHE A 82 2.73 0.05 9.32
N SER A 83 3.56 0.50 8.38
CA SER A 83 3.93 1.93 8.26
C SER A 83 4.48 2.31 6.89
N ILE A 84 4.41 3.60 6.56
CA ILE A 84 5.05 4.17 5.36
C ILE A 84 6.57 3.99 5.41
N ALA A 85 7.18 4.30 6.56
CA ALA A 85 8.62 4.17 6.75
C ALA A 85 9.09 2.72 6.56
N GLY A 86 8.26 1.76 6.98
CA GLY A 86 8.46 0.33 6.87
C GLY A 86 9.76 -0.14 7.50
N TYR A 87 10.52 -0.99 6.79
CA TYR A 87 11.79 -1.51 7.29
C TYR A 87 12.83 -1.70 6.19
N ARG A 88 13.93 -0.94 6.33
CA ARG A 88 14.99 -0.78 5.32
C ARG A 88 14.43 -0.18 4.02
N GLN A 89 14.61 -0.85 2.87
CA GLN A 89 14.14 -0.38 1.56
C GLN A 89 12.66 -0.69 1.27
N ARG A 90 11.93 -1.26 2.23
CA ARG A 90 10.50 -1.57 2.10
C ARG A 90 9.68 -0.41 2.65
N LYS A 91 9.00 0.31 1.78
CA LYS A 91 8.06 1.39 2.11
C LYS A 91 6.63 0.89 2.05
N PHE A 92 5.69 1.61 2.68
CA PHE A 92 4.29 1.21 2.79
C PHE A 92 4.15 -0.27 3.15
N TYR A 93 4.88 -0.67 4.19
CA TYR A 93 5.13 -2.07 4.49
C TYR A 93 4.10 -2.59 5.47
N VAL A 94 3.35 -3.60 5.04
CA VAL A 94 2.39 -4.32 5.88
C VAL A 94 2.78 -5.79 5.88
N ASN A 95 3.32 -6.27 7.00
CA ASN A 95 3.83 -7.62 7.09
C ASN A 95 3.55 -8.31 8.42
N GLN A 96 3.30 -9.62 8.35
CA GLN A 96 3.07 -10.42 9.53
C GLN A 96 4.39 -10.72 10.23
N ASN A 97 5.34 -11.31 9.50
CA ASN A 97 6.64 -11.66 10.01
C ASN A 97 7.73 -11.59 8.92
N PHE A 98 8.99 -11.53 9.34
CA PHE A 98 10.14 -11.70 8.46
C PHE A 98 11.20 -12.55 9.15
N GLY A 99 11.94 -13.33 8.38
CA GLY A 99 12.92 -14.29 8.90
C GLY A 99 13.88 -14.84 7.85
N GLY A 100 13.96 -14.14 6.71
CA GLY A 100 14.63 -14.60 5.50
C GLY A 100 13.60 -14.92 4.41
N CYS A 101 14.06 -15.00 3.15
CA CYS A 101 13.15 -15.04 1.99
C CYS A 101 12.07 -16.12 2.11
N ALA A 102 12.42 -17.32 2.57
CA ALA A 102 11.50 -18.44 2.73
C ALA A 102 10.56 -18.33 3.95
N LYS A 103 10.70 -17.31 4.79
CA LYS A 103 9.85 -17.07 5.98
C LYS A 103 9.08 -15.75 5.90
N ASP A 104 9.48 -14.84 5.02
CA ASP A 104 8.84 -13.54 4.91
C ASP A 104 7.38 -13.72 4.46
N LYS A 105 6.47 -13.08 5.20
CA LYS A 105 5.01 -13.14 4.99
C LYS A 105 4.39 -11.78 5.28
N GLY A 106 3.39 -11.40 4.49
CA GLY A 106 2.73 -10.12 4.64
C GLY A 106 1.67 -9.92 3.57
N TRP A 107 1.25 -8.67 3.44
CA TRP A 107 0.14 -8.27 2.57
C TRP A 107 0.62 -7.42 1.41
N MET A 108 1.39 -6.35 1.69
CA MET A 108 1.91 -5.46 0.65
C MET A 108 3.18 -4.71 1.08
N TYR A 109 3.96 -4.28 0.08
CA TYR A 109 4.99 -3.25 0.23
C TYR A 109 5.46 -2.68 -1.10
N VAL A 110 6.16 -1.55 -1.01
CA VAL A 110 6.87 -0.89 -2.10
C VAL A 110 8.37 -1.06 -1.91
N LEU A 111 9.08 -1.46 -2.96
CA LEU A 111 10.53 -1.50 -2.99
C LEU A 111 11.09 -0.46 -3.96
N ASP A 112 11.93 0.42 -3.43
CA ASP A 112 12.64 1.40 -4.25
C ASP A 112 14.05 0.93 -4.64
N GLN A 113 14.48 -0.25 -4.16
CA GLN A 113 15.80 -0.82 -4.42
C GLN A 113 15.74 -2.35 -4.48
N ASN A 114 16.58 -2.93 -5.34
CA ASN A 114 16.69 -4.39 -5.48
C ASN A 114 17.12 -5.07 -4.18
N ARG A 115 16.56 -6.25 -3.91
CA ARG A 115 16.92 -7.09 -2.74
C ARG A 115 17.33 -8.49 -3.16
N ARG A 116 17.91 -9.25 -2.23
CA ARG A 116 18.42 -10.62 -2.49
C ARG A 116 17.32 -11.64 -2.77
N CYS A 117 16.12 -11.45 -2.22
CA CYS A 117 15.05 -12.42 -2.35
C CYS A 117 14.48 -12.47 -3.77
N PRO A 118 14.21 -13.67 -4.35
CA PRO A 118 13.71 -13.79 -5.72
C PRO A 118 12.41 -13.01 -5.97
N TYR A 119 11.45 -13.07 -5.03
CA TYR A 119 10.18 -12.33 -5.13
C TYR A 119 10.35 -10.80 -5.20
N ALA A 120 11.49 -10.27 -4.77
CA ALA A 120 11.82 -8.85 -4.79
C ALA A 120 12.56 -8.42 -6.08
N ARG A 121 12.63 -9.31 -7.07
CA ARG A 121 13.30 -9.11 -8.37
C ARG A 121 12.38 -9.43 -9.56
N ILE A 122 11.10 -9.64 -9.32
CA ILE A 122 10.13 -10.07 -10.35
C ILE A 122 9.64 -8.92 -11.24
N GLY A 123 10.16 -7.70 -11.05
CA GLY A 123 9.80 -6.53 -11.82
C GLY A 123 10.82 -5.39 -11.62
N SER A 124 10.59 -4.28 -12.32
CA SER A 124 11.39 -3.06 -12.17
C SER A 124 11.01 -2.29 -10.91
N ILE A 125 11.96 -1.53 -10.38
CA ILE A 125 11.73 -0.59 -9.27
C ILE A 125 11.16 0.77 -9.78
N PRO A 126 10.28 1.46 -9.01
CA PRO A 126 9.69 0.98 -7.76
C PRO A 126 8.77 -0.22 -7.99
N LEU A 127 8.93 -1.25 -7.15
CA LEU A 127 8.18 -2.51 -7.26
C LEU A 127 7.05 -2.49 -6.23
N PHE A 128 5.81 -2.45 -6.70
CA PHE A 128 4.60 -2.53 -5.89
C PHE A 128 4.19 -3.99 -5.74
N LEU A 129 4.48 -4.60 -4.59
CA LEU A 129 4.26 -6.02 -4.37
C LEU A 129 3.09 -6.27 -3.43
N TYR A 130 2.19 -7.18 -3.80
CA TYR A 130 1.08 -7.63 -2.97
C TYR A 130 0.95 -9.15 -2.97
N THR A 131 0.25 -9.71 -1.98
CA THR A 131 -0.13 -11.13 -1.97
C THR A 131 -1.46 -11.37 -2.66
N LYS A 132 -1.49 -12.34 -3.57
CA LYS A 132 -2.72 -12.86 -4.18
C LYS A 132 -3.65 -13.49 -3.14
N ASN A 133 -4.93 -13.61 -3.51
CA ASN A 133 -5.99 -14.26 -2.71
C ASN A 133 -6.33 -13.54 -1.40
N PHE A 134 -6.09 -12.23 -1.32
CA PHE A 134 -6.56 -11.38 -0.23
C PHE A 134 -6.15 -11.88 1.17
N THR A 135 -5.03 -12.60 1.29
CA THR A 135 -4.54 -13.15 2.57
C THR A 135 -3.04 -12.95 2.73
N ASP A 136 -2.56 -12.91 3.97
CA ASP A 136 -1.14 -12.95 4.26
C ASP A 136 -0.61 -14.35 3.97
N ARG A 137 0.33 -14.43 3.04
CA ARG A 137 0.93 -15.71 2.67
C ARG A 137 2.42 -15.49 2.40
N ASN A 138 3.17 -16.57 2.40
CA ASN A 138 4.61 -16.54 2.24
C ASN A 138 5.01 -16.11 0.82
N TRP A 139 5.77 -15.02 0.69
CA TRP A 139 6.11 -14.38 -0.59
C TRP A 139 6.77 -15.31 -1.62
N THR A 140 7.38 -16.42 -1.18
CA THR A 140 8.05 -17.39 -2.08
C THR A 140 7.12 -18.39 -2.75
N ARG A 141 5.84 -18.48 -2.37
CA ARG A 141 4.91 -19.52 -2.85
C ARG A 141 4.11 -19.14 -4.11
N ASN A 142 4.71 -18.45 -5.09
CA ASN A 142 4.03 -17.97 -6.31
C ASN A 142 2.79 -17.10 -6.08
N ILE A 143 2.69 -16.51 -4.89
CA ILE A 143 1.58 -15.64 -4.46
C ILE A 143 1.94 -14.16 -4.48
N ALA A 144 3.23 -13.85 -4.56
CA ALA A 144 3.73 -12.50 -4.67
C ALA A 144 3.56 -12.03 -6.11
N GLU A 145 2.85 -10.93 -6.31
CA GLU A 145 2.57 -10.42 -7.64
C GLU A 145 2.89 -8.93 -7.72
N PRO A 146 3.57 -8.47 -8.79
CA PRO A 146 3.77 -7.06 -9.02
C PRO A 146 2.47 -6.42 -9.53
N ALA A 147 2.12 -5.28 -8.96
CA ALA A 147 1.17 -4.34 -9.52
C ALA A 147 1.89 -3.35 -10.46
N ASP A 148 1.15 -2.80 -11.41
CA ASP A 148 1.65 -1.84 -12.40
C ASP A 148 1.74 -0.42 -11.80
N MET A 149 0.85 -0.11 -10.85
CA MET A 149 0.73 1.21 -10.25
C MET A 149 0.24 1.14 -8.81
N MET A 150 0.72 2.07 -7.98
CA MET A 150 0.15 2.42 -6.69
C MET A 150 -0.49 3.81 -6.78
N VAL A 151 -1.73 3.94 -6.32
CA VAL A 151 -2.47 5.20 -6.22
C VAL A 151 -2.77 5.48 -4.75
N ILE A 152 -2.56 6.73 -4.33
CA ILE A 152 -2.98 7.22 -3.01
C ILE A 152 -3.98 8.36 -3.25
N SER A 153 -5.19 8.18 -2.77
CA SER A 153 -6.29 9.12 -2.93
C SER A 153 -6.71 9.65 -1.56
N VAL A 154 -6.83 10.97 -1.43
CA VAL A 154 -7.47 11.59 -0.26
C VAL A 154 -8.94 11.79 -0.59
N LEU A 155 -9.81 11.26 0.25
CA LEU A 155 -11.25 11.43 0.15
C LEU A 155 -11.65 12.54 1.12
N ALA A 156 -11.79 13.75 0.59
CA ALA A 156 -12.52 14.80 1.27
C ALA A 156 -13.99 14.62 0.93
N GLU A 157 -14.85 14.44 1.93
CA GLU A 157 -16.28 14.66 1.70
C GLU A 157 -16.54 16.17 1.69
N LEU A 158 -17.33 16.61 0.71
CA LEU A 158 -17.89 17.96 0.61
C LEU A 158 -18.79 18.28 1.81
#